data_AF-A0A2Z4UA91-F1
#
_entry.id   AF-A0A2Z4UA91-F1
#
_cell.length_a   1.000
_cell.length_b   1.000
_cell.length_c   1.000
_cell.angle_alpha   90.00
_cell.angle_beta   90.00
_cell.angle_gamma   90.00
#
_symmetry.space_group_name_H-M   'P 1'
#
loop_
_entity.id
_entity.type
_entity.pdbx_description
1 polymer ?
#
loop_
_entity_poly.entity_id
_entity_poly.type
_entity_poly.pdbx_seq_one_letter_code
_entity_poly.pdbx_strand_id
1 'polypeptide(L)' 'MADSCIYLDTYVVQQDMRIRLPKAVLSNLNVKKGETKFDIYLDSENQSLVFRIHDENGGA' A
#
# COMPACT_ATOMS: atom_id res chain seq x y z
N MET A 1 4.01 2.40 18.33
CA MET A 1 3.96 1.63 17.07
C MET A 1 5.40 1.49 16.57
N ALA A 2 6.18 0.60 17.18
CA ALA A 2 7.62 0.47 16.87
C ALA A 2 8.00 -0.90 16.32
N ASP A 3 7.07 -1.86 16.28
CA ASP A 3 7.40 -3.22 15.88
C ASP A 3 6.75 -3.57 14.54
N SER A 4 7.64 -3.81 13.57
CA SER A 4 7.47 -4.36 12.22
C SER A 4 7.05 -3.44 11.07
N CYS A 5 7.57 -2.21 10.98
CA CYS A 5 7.70 -1.57 9.67
C CYS A 5 8.88 -2.20 8.92
N ILE A 6 8.59 -3.04 7.93
CA ILE A 6 9.62 -3.64 7.07
C ILE A 6 9.85 -2.71 5.88
N TYR A 7 11.07 -2.17 5.76
CA TYR A 7 11.48 -1.43 4.56
C TYR A 7 11.44 -2.37 3.36
N LEU A 8 10.69 -1.99 2.31
CA LEU A 8 10.58 -2.80 1.10
C LEU A 8 11.46 -2.25 -0.02
N ASP A 9 11.29 -0.97 -0.37
CA ASP A 9 12.05 -0.29 -1.43
C ASP A 9 11.73 1.20 -1.45
N THR A 10 12.48 1.98 -2.23
CA THR A 10 12.23 3.41 -2.50
C THR A 10 12.05 3.66 -3.99
N TYR A 11 10.97 4.34 -4.38
CA TYR A 11 10.69 4.70 -5.77
C TYR A 11 10.40 6.20 -5.90
N VAL A 12 10.83 6.79 -7.02
CA VAL A 12 10.44 8.15 -7.41
C VAL A 12 9.02 8.13 -7.98
N VAL A 13 8.20 9.11 -7.59
CA VAL A 13 6.86 9.33 -8.17
C VAL A 13 7.02 9.73 -9.63
N GLN A 14 6.38 9.00 -10.53
CA GLN A 14 6.46 9.27 -11.97
C GLN A 14 5.65 10.52 -12.33
N GLN A 15 5.92 11.11 -13.50
CA GLN A 15 5.30 12.37 -13.96
C GLN A 15 3.77 12.33 -14.02
N ASP A 16 3.20 11.14 -14.19
CA ASP A 16 1.76 10.89 -14.23
C ASP A 16 1.20 10.42 -12.88
N MET A 17 1.93 10.69 -11.79
CA MET A 17 1.55 10.38 -10.41
C MET A 17 1.53 8.88 -10.06
N ARG A 18 2.15 8.01 -10.87
CA ARG A 18 2.26 6.58 -10.57
C ARG A 18 3.44 6.29 -9.63
N ILE A 19 3.23 5.38 -8.67
CA ILE A 19 4.27 4.79 -7.83
C ILE A 19 4.31 3.29 -8.11
N ARG A 20 5.52 2.75 -8.30
CA ARG A 20 5.71 1.32 -8.49
C ARG A 20 5.73 0.63 -7.13
N LEU A 21 4.83 -0.32 -6.91
CA LEU A 21 4.87 -1.14 -5.70
C LEU A 21 5.99 -2.19 -5.78
N PRO A 22 6.75 -2.43 -4.69
CA PRO A 22 7.76 -3.48 -4.62
C PRO A 22 7.14 -4.87 -4.82
N LYS A 23 7.85 -5.80 -5.47
CA LYS A 23 7.33 -7.18 -5.66
C LYS A 23 7.01 -7.90 -4.34
N ALA A 24 7.69 -7.53 -3.26
CA ALA A 24 7.50 -8.11 -1.93
C ALA A 24 6.08 -7.91 -1.38
N VAL A 25 5.32 -6.92 -1.85
CA VAL A 25 3.92 -6.73 -1.38
C VAL A 25 3.03 -7.91 -1.76
N LEU A 26 3.33 -8.59 -2.88
CA LEU A 26 2.54 -9.74 -3.35
C LEU A 26 2.54 -10.88 -2.32
N SER A 27 3.70 -11.19 -1.75
CA SER A 27 3.86 -12.26 -0.76
C SER A 27 3.50 -11.81 0.65
N ASN A 28 3.84 -10.58 1.04
CA ASN A 28 3.59 -10.09 2.41
C ASN A 28 2.11 -9.77 2.68
N LEU A 29 1.38 -9.31 1.66
CA LEU A 29 -0.03 -8.92 1.78
C LEU A 29 -0.97 -9.88 1.04
N ASN A 30 -0.44 -10.95 0.45
CA ASN A 30 -1.18 -11.96 -0.33
C ASN A 30 -2.07 -11.37 -1.44
N VAL A 31 -1.57 -10.31 -2.11
CA VAL A 31 -2.33 -9.56 -3.12
C VAL A 31 -2.10 -10.10 -4.53
N LYS A 32 -3.14 -10.03 -5.36
CA LYS A 32 -3.14 -10.50 -6.74
C LYS A 32 -3.17 -9.34 -7.72
N LYS A 33 -2.27 -9.38 -8.71
CA LYS A 33 -2.15 -8.36 -9.74
C LYS A 33 -3.43 -8.30 -10.58
N GLY A 34 -3.99 -7.10 -10.73
CA GLY A 34 -5.20 -6.87 -11.53
C GLY A 34 -6.50 -7.26 -10.83
N GLU A 35 -6.46 -7.82 -9.63
CA GLU A 35 -7.64 -8.22 -8.86
C GLU A 35 -7.76 -7.43 -7.56
N THR A 36 -6.69 -7.39 -6.76
CA THR A 36 -6.74 -6.74 -5.45
C THR A 36 -6.78 -5.22 -5.57
N LYS A 37 -7.80 -4.62 -4.97
CA LYS A 37 -7.95 -3.16 -4.84
C LYS A 37 -7.34 -2.68 -3.53
N PHE A 38 -6.84 -1.45 -3.52
CA PHE A 38 -6.34 -0.79 -2.34
C PHE A 38 -7.09 0.52 -2.10
N ASP A 39 -7.50 0.73 -0.86
CA ASP A 39 -7.94 2.04 -0.37
C ASP A 39 -6.72 2.86 0.03
N ILE A 40 -6.71 4.12 -0.37
CA ILE A 40 -5.59 5.05 -0.15
C ILE A 40 -6.06 6.13 0.83
N TYR A 41 -5.38 6.21 1.98
CA TYR A 41 -5.64 7.21 3.01
C TYR A 41 -4.44 8.13 3.16
N LEU A 42 -4.69 9.41 3.45
CA LEU A 42 -3.67 10.37 3.86
C LEU A 42 -3.62 10.42 5.39
N ASP A 43 -2.50 9.98 5.95
CA ASP A 43 -2.16 10.26 7.34
C ASP A 43 -1.42 11.60 7.37
N SER A 44 -2.14 12.67 7.72
CA SER A 44 -1.60 14.02 7.78
C SER A 44 -0.64 14.23 8.95
N GLU A 45 -0.73 13.43 10.02
CA GLU A 45 0.13 13.56 11.19
C GLU A 45 1.55 13.07 10.87
N ASN A 46 1.65 11.93 10.18
CA ASN A 46 2.93 11.34 9.80
C ASN A 46 3.36 11.68 8.36
N GLN A 47 2.61 12.55 7.68
CA GLN A 47 2.81 12.92 6.27
C GLN A 47 3.01 11.70 5.36
N SER A 48 2.17 10.68 5.53
CA SER A 48 2.32 9.40 4.84
C SER A 48 1.03 8.98 4.14
N LEU A 49 1.19 8.15 3.10
CA LEU A 49 0.07 7.48 2.46
C LEU A 49 -0.05 6.07 3.02
N VAL A 50 -1.24 5.73 3.49
CA VAL A 50 -1.57 4.40 4.01
C VAL A 50 -2.40 3.67 2.97
N PHE A 51 -1.88 2.54 2.50
CA PHE A 51 -2.57 1.65 1.57
C PHE A 51 -3.17 0.48 2.35
N ARG A 52 -4.49 0.27 2.26
CA ARG A 52 -5.18 -0.86 2.87
C ARG A 52 -5.81 -1.72 1.80
N ILE A 53 -5.79 -3.04 1.94
CA ILE A 53 -6.53 -3.93 1.03
C ILE A 53 -8.01 -3.55 1.17
N HIS A 54 -8.63 -3.23 0.04
CA HIS A 54 -10.05 -2.92 0.02
C HIS A 54 -10.85 -4.18 0.36
N ASP A 55 -11.72 -4.06 1.36
CA ASP A 55 -12.64 -5.13 1.72
C ASP A 55 -13.95 -4.91 0.97
N GLU A 56 -14.19 -5.71 -0.07
CA GLU A 56 -15.46 -5.66 -0.83
C GLU A 56 -16.66 -6.12 0.01
N ASN A 57 -16.40 -6.88 1.09
CA ASN A 57 -17.41 -7.28 2.05
C ASN A 57 -17.29 -6.36 3.26
N GLY A 58 -17.75 -5.11 3.15
CA GLY A 58 -17.71 -4.13 4.24
C GLY A 58 -17.95 -4.79 5.61
N GLY A 59 -16.91 -4.77 6.45
CA GLY A 59 -16.89 -5.48 7.73
C GLY A 59 -18.17 -5.26 8.53
N ALA A 60 -18.82 -6.38 8.88
CA ALA A 60 -19.72 -6.47 10.02
C ALA A 60 -18.91 -6.72 11.29
#